data_AF-A0A0E0KP62-F1
#
_entry.id   AF-A0A0E0KP62-F1
#
_cell.length_a   1.000
_cell.length_b   1.000
_cell.length_c   1.000
_cell.angle_alpha   90.00
_cell.angle_beta   90.00
_cell.angle_gamma   90.00
#
_symmetry.space_group_name_H-M   'P 1'
#
loop_
_entity.id
_entity.type
_entity.pdbx_description
1 polymer ?
#
loop_
_entity_poly.entity_id
_entity_poly.type
_entity_poly.pdbx_seq_one_letter_code
_entity_poly.pdbx_strand_id
1 'polypeptide(L)'
;MSGSIPLAFFSHGAVIGHRPIRLPVGLLPAARPIGAPAKGSFRRHSNVPRHAEHVVYSEPVTPAKEVSSFEPCVWGNFFINYDPKPLQRSEDWMMEKADKLKLDVRILFEMHNDSAKRMHLVDAVQRLGIDHLFQEEINNAISDIKGSEFTSSSLHEVALHFRLLREHGIWVSPDVFKKFKGEDGRFINTIPDEPRALLSLYNAAHLLIHDEPELEEAMSFARDHLESMRAGGSIKAPLDNQINRALHLPLSRTCKRVEMLHYMLEYGQEEGHIVVLLDLAKLEFNLMQHVLLKELKAFSQWWKDLYGYIELSYARDRAVESYLWSYALFYEESLTVTRMILAKIIGFIILMDDTYDAHATIEECRKLNEAIQRFN
;
A
#
# COMPACT_ATOMS: atom_id res chain seq x y z
N MET A 1 -18.93 3.43 -25.01
CA MET A 1 -17.99 3.02 -23.93
C MET A 1 -18.75 3.09 -22.61
N SER A 2 -19.39 2.00 -22.21
CA SER A 2 -20.06 1.85 -20.91
C SER A 2 -20.00 0.37 -20.59
N GLY A 3 -18.88 -0.03 -20.00
CA GLY A 3 -18.68 -1.36 -19.46
C GLY A 3 -18.36 -1.15 -18.00
N SER A 4 -19.34 -1.44 -17.14
CA SER A 4 -19.21 -1.34 -15.69
C SER A 4 -17.99 -2.14 -15.23
N ILE A 5 -16.99 -1.44 -14.71
CA ILE A 5 -15.84 -2.02 -14.03
C ILE A 5 -16.36 -2.58 -12.70
N PRO A 6 -16.31 -3.89 -12.44
CA PRO A 6 -16.58 -4.38 -11.10
C PRO A 6 -15.36 -4.06 -10.24
N LEU A 7 -15.42 -2.92 -9.53
CA LEU A 7 -14.46 -2.51 -8.49
C LEU A 7 -14.40 -3.45 -7.28
N ALA A 8 -15.10 -4.58 -7.32
CA ALA A 8 -15.26 -5.50 -6.19
C ALA A 8 -13.96 -6.21 -5.78
N PHE A 9 -12.96 -6.31 -6.67
CA PHE A 9 -11.75 -7.11 -6.39
C PHE A 9 -10.70 -6.41 -5.50
N PHE A 10 -10.67 -5.07 -5.46
CA PHE A 10 -9.69 -4.33 -4.64
C PHE A 10 -10.33 -3.56 -3.46
N SER A 11 -11.65 -3.33 -3.50
CA SER A 11 -12.35 -2.56 -2.46
C SER A 11 -12.68 -3.39 -1.19
N HIS A 12 -12.69 -4.72 -1.27
CA HIS A 12 -13.09 -5.59 -0.16
C HIS A 12 -11.94 -6.30 0.56
N GLY A 13 -10.69 -6.11 0.13
CA GLY A 13 -9.50 -6.74 0.74
C GLY A 13 -8.87 -5.97 1.92
N ALA A 14 -9.35 -4.76 2.23
CA ALA A 14 -8.75 -3.88 3.25
C ALA A 14 -9.71 -3.43 4.36
N VAL A 15 -10.94 -3.94 4.40
CA VAL A 15 -11.90 -3.61 5.48
C VAL A 15 -12.27 -4.89 6.23
N ILE A 16 -11.35 -5.30 7.12
CA ILE A 16 -11.68 -6.24 8.19
C ILE A 16 -12.25 -5.42 9.35
N GLY A 17 -13.56 -5.55 9.57
CA GLY A 17 -14.17 -5.43 10.89
C GLY A 17 -14.66 -4.05 11.34
N HIS A 18 -15.88 -3.67 10.94
CA HIS A 18 -16.71 -2.79 11.78
C HIS A 18 -17.32 -3.60 12.94
N ARG A 19 -16.72 -3.53 14.14
CA ARG A 19 -17.48 -3.49 15.42
C ARG A 19 -16.71 -2.65 16.45
N PRO A 20 -17.40 -1.79 17.21
CA PRO A 20 -16.77 -0.89 18.18
C PRO A 20 -16.31 -1.66 19.42
N ILE A 21 -15.00 -1.65 19.70
CA ILE A 21 -14.47 -2.09 20.99
C ILE A 21 -14.69 -0.95 21.98
N ARG A 22 -15.57 -1.16 22.96
CA ARG A 22 -15.61 -0.36 24.19
C ARG A 22 -14.36 -0.71 25.02
N LEU A 23 -13.46 0.26 25.19
CA LEU A 23 -12.35 0.16 26.15
C LEU A 23 -12.88 0.41 27.57
N PRO A 24 -12.55 -0.42 28.58
CA PRO A 24 -12.75 -0.08 29.98
C PRO A 24 -11.71 0.96 30.42
N VAL A 25 -12.21 2.02 31.04
CA VAL A 25 -11.43 3.04 31.76
C VAL A 25 -10.77 2.40 32.98
N GLY A 26 -9.47 2.63 33.20
CA GLY A 26 -8.85 2.34 34.50
C GLY A 26 -7.33 2.28 34.54
N LEU A 27 -6.73 3.38 35.00
CA LEU A 27 -5.50 3.46 35.81
C LEU A 27 -4.13 3.23 35.14
N LEU A 28 -3.59 4.35 34.62
CA LEU A 28 -2.15 4.64 34.57
C LEU A 28 -1.53 4.63 35.99
N PRO A 29 -0.22 4.35 36.09
CA PRO A 29 0.63 5.23 36.90
C PRO A 29 1.83 5.78 36.14
N ALA A 30 2.16 7.02 36.50
CA ALA A 30 3.18 7.89 35.96
C ALA A 30 4.62 7.46 36.29
N ALA A 31 5.56 8.04 35.54
CA ALA A 31 6.99 7.74 35.56
C ALA A 31 7.81 8.50 36.62
N ARG A 32 9.01 7.92 36.90
CA ARG A 32 10.32 8.48 37.36
C ARG A 32 10.71 8.28 38.85
N PRO A 33 12.01 8.38 39.24
CA PRO A 33 13.25 7.82 38.65
C PRO A 33 14.28 7.25 39.67
N ILE A 34 15.29 6.50 39.16
CA ILE A 34 16.70 6.25 39.60
C ILE A 34 17.07 6.05 41.09
N GLY A 35 17.67 4.88 41.40
CA GLY A 35 18.55 4.63 42.56
C GLY A 35 19.07 3.18 42.61
N ALA A 36 20.40 2.99 42.66
CA ALA A 36 21.09 1.68 42.72
C ALA A 36 21.43 1.25 44.18
N PRO A 37 22.16 0.15 44.44
CA PRO A 37 21.65 -1.21 44.65
C PRO A 37 21.98 -1.77 46.06
N ALA A 38 21.30 -2.84 46.50
CA ALA A 38 21.74 -3.58 47.71
C ALA A 38 21.45 -5.10 47.65
N LYS A 39 22.41 -5.83 48.20
CA LYS A 39 22.65 -7.28 48.18
C LYS A 39 21.81 -8.08 49.20
N GLY A 40 21.76 -9.40 48.97
CA GLY A 40 21.57 -10.44 49.99
C GLY A 40 20.10 -10.88 50.17
N SER A 41 19.78 -12.10 50.59
CA SER A 41 20.53 -13.34 50.82
C SER A 41 19.49 -14.43 51.01
N PHE A 42 19.81 -15.65 50.55
CA PHE A 42 19.06 -16.89 50.77
C PHE A 42 18.64 -17.10 52.24
N ARG A 43 17.46 -17.69 52.45
CA ARG A 43 17.27 -18.73 53.46
C ARG A 43 16.20 -19.73 53.06
N ARG A 44 16.61 -21.01 53.09
CA ARG A 44 15.82 -22.23 52.95
C ARG A 44 14.81 -22.35 54.10
N HIS A 45 13.63 -22.91 53.82
CA HIS A 45 13.04 -23.91 54.71
C HIS A 45 12.50 -25.11 53.92
N SER A 46 13.11 -26.24 54.25
CA SER A 46 12.69 -27.61 53.99
C SER A 46 11.37 -27.93 54.69
N ASN A 47 10.52 -28.74 54.05
CA ASN A 47 9.96 -29.95 54.65
C ASN A 47 9.28 -30.80 53.57
N VAL A 48 9.72 -32.05 53.47
CA VAL A 48 9.10 -33.14 52.70
C VAL A 48 8.53 -34.13 53.71
N PRO A 49 7.38 -34.74 53.43
CA PRO A 49 7.25 -36.17 53.66
C PRO A 49 6.91 -36.92 52.37
N ARG A 50 7.59 -38.06 52.18
CA ARG A 50 7.36 -39.03 51.10
C ARG A 50 6.02 -39.74 51.32
N HIS A 51 5.23 -39.91 50.27
CA HIS A 51 4.30 -41.04 50.16
C HIS A 51 4.31 -41.64 48.75
N ALA A 52 3.95 -42.92 48.74
CA ALA A 52 4.23 -43.98 47.78
C ALA A 52 3.73 -43.77 46.34
N GLU A 53 4.43 -44.47 45.44
CA GLU A 53 4.14 -44.64 44.02
C GLU A 53 2.75 -45.23 43.77
N HIS A 54 2.02 -44.63 42.84
CA HIS A 54 0.97 -45.30 42.06
C HIS A 54 1.26 -45.04 40.58
N VAL A 55 1.75 -46.06 39.88
CA VAL A 55 1.89 -46.06 38.43
C VAL A 55 0.51 -46.30 37.84
N VAL A 56 -0.10 -45.26 37.28
CA VAL A 56 -1.29 -45.38 36.43
C VAL A 56 -0.81 -45.40 34.98
N TYR A 57 -1.02 -46.53 34.31
CA TYR A 57 -0.85 -46.62 32.86
C TYR A 57 -1.97 -45.80 32.20
N SER A 58 -1.62 -44.68 31.59
CA SER A 58 -2.50 -43.93 30.69
C SER A 58 -2.41 -44.51 29.28
N GLU A 59 -3.54 -44.91 28.72
CA GLU A 59 -3.68 -45.25 27.30
C GLU A 59 -3.23 -44.08 26.41
N PRO A 60 -2.68 -44.34 25.21
CA PRO A 60 -2.29 -43.29 24.30
C PRO A 60 -3.53 -42.54 23.80
N VAL A 61 -3.69 -41.30 24.25
CA VAL A 61 -4.62 -40.34 23.67
C VAL A 61 -4.19 -40.10 22.23
N THR A 62 -4.99 -40.57 21.27
CA THR A 62 -4.90 -40.13 19.87
C THR A 62 -4.88 -38.60 19.86
N PRO A 63 -3.87 -37.94 19.26
CA PRO A 63 -3.83 -36.49 19.20
C PRO A 63 -5.12 -36.01 18.54
N ALA A 64 -5.89 -35.20 19.24
CA ALA A 64 -7.03 -34.52 18.64
C ALA A 64 -6.49 -33.75 17.43
N LYS A 65 -7.10 -33.96 16.27
CA LYS A 65 -6.79 -33.23 15.04
C LYS A 65 -6.87 -31.75 15.38
N GLU A 66 -5.74 -31.05 15.45
CA GLU A 66 -5.71 -29.62 15.71
C GLU A 66 -6.45 -28.95 14.56
N VAL A 67 -7.69 -28.53 14.85
CA VAL A 67 -8.46 -27.69 13.95
C VAL A 67 -7.72 -26.35 13.94
N SER A 68 -7.18 -25.97 12.78
CA SER A 68 -6.55 -24.67 12.59
C SER A 68 -7.46 -23.58 13.15
N SER A 69 -6.89 -22.69 13.97
CA SER A 69 -7.59 -21.51 14.49
C SER A 69 -7.77 -20.43 13.43
N PHE A 70 -7.23 -20.63 12.22
CA PHE A 70 -7.27 -19.64 11.16
C PHE A 70 -8.55 -19.73 10.31
N GLU A 71 -9.06 -18.56 9.94
CA GLU A 71 -10.18 -18.44 9.00
C GLU A 71 -9.81 -19.01 7.61
N PRO A 72 -10.72 -19.74 6.96
CA PRO A 72 -10.46 -20.35 5.66
C PRO A 72 -10.23 -19.30 4.57
N CYS A 73 -9.62 -19.71 3.46
CA CYS A 73 -9.44 -18.86 2.29
C CYS A 73 -10.80 -18.39 1.76
N VAL A 74 -10.99 -17.07 1.70
CA VAL A 74 -12.25 -16.46 1.22
C VAL A 74 -12.51 -16.73 -0.26
N TRP A 75 -11.47 -17.11 -1.02
CA TRP A 75 -11.53 -17.36 -2.45
C TRP A 75 -11.78 -18.84 -2.79
N GLY A 76 -11.50 -19.76 -1.88
CA GLY A 76 -11.53 -21.20 -2.14
C GLY A 76 -10.84 -21.57 -3.46
N ASN A 77 -11.54 -22.31 -4.31
CA ASN A 77 -11.04 -22.70 -5.64
C ASN A 77 -11.43 -21.71 -6.77
N PHE A 78 -11.89 -20.49 -6.45
CA PHE A 78 -12.41 -19.55 -7.44
C PHE A 78 -11.41 -19.31 -8.58
N PHE A 79 -10.18 -18.87 -8.27
CA PHE A 79 -9.19 -18.53 -9.30
C PHE A 79 -8.63 -19.73 -10.06
N ILE A 80 -8.70 -20.93 -9.47
CA ILE A 80 -8.33 -22.18 -10.16
C ILE A 80 -9.36 -22.50 -11.25
N ASN A 81 -10.64 -22.36 -10.90
CA ASN A 81 -11.75 -22.68 -11.80
C ASN A 81 -12.17 -21.50 -12.69
N TYR A 82 -11.61 -20.32 -12.44
CA TYR A 82 -11.93 -19.13 -13.19
C TYR A 82 -11.27 -19.18 -14.57
N ASP A 83 -12.07 -18.94 -15.61
CA ASP A 83 -11.59 -18.68 -16.95
C ASP A 83 -11.86 -17.20 -17.25
N PRO A 84 -10.80 -16.40 -17.48
CA PRO A 84 -10.96 -14.99 -17.81
C PRO A 84 -11.85 -14.82 -19.02
N LYS A 85 -12.80 -13.88 -18.94
CA LYS A 85 -13.60 -13.49 -20.11
C LYS A 85 -12.65 -13.02 -21.22
N PRO A 86 -12.93 -13.37 -22.48
CA PRO A 86 -12.15 -12.84 -23.58
C PRO A 86 -12.24 -11.31 -23.57
N LEU A 87 -11.13 -10.66 -23.94
CA LEU A 87 -11.10 -9.22 -24.09
C LEU A 87 -12.16 -8.79 -25.12
N GLN A 88 -12.76 -7.61 -24.91
CA GLN A 88 -13.80 -7.09 -25.81
C GLN A 88 -13.30 -6.88 -27.25
N ARG A 89 -11.98 -6.78 -27.43
CA ARG A 89 -11.26 -6.64 -28.70
C ARG A 89 -10.08 -7.61 -28.68
N SER A 90 -9.53 -7.93 -29.84
CA SER A 90 -8.32 -8.76 -29.91
C SER A 90 -7.16 -8.10 -29.17
N GLU A 91 -6.28 -8.93 -28.59
CA GLU A 91 -5.05 -8.47 -27.94
C GLU A 91 -4.22 -7.61 -28.91
N ASP A 92 -4.07 -8.06 -30.16
CA ASP A 92 -3.34 -7.32 -31.22
C ASP A 92 -3.87 -5.90 -31.43
N TRP A 93 -5.20 -5.74 -31.50
CA TRP A 93 -5.81 -4.43 -31.67
C TRP A 93 -5.59 -3.55 -30.44
N MET A 94 -5.66 -4.13 -29.24
CA MET A 94 -5.42 -3.42 -27.99
C MET A 94 -3.96 -2.94 -27.91
N MET A 95 -3.00 -3.80 -28.27
CA MET A 95 -1.58 -3.43 -28.32
C MET A 95 -1.32 -2.33 -29.34
N GLU A 96 -1.86 -2.45 -30.56
CA GLU A 96 -1.70 -1.41 -31.60
C GLU A 96 -2.31 -0.07 -31.17
N LYS A 97 -3.46 -0.09 -30.50
CA LYS A 97 -4.06 1.13 -29.94
C LYS A 97 -3.20 1.69 -28.81
N ALA A 98 -2.65 0.85 -27.93
CA ALA A 98 -1.78 1.28 -26.85
C ALA A 98 -0.51 1.95 -27.39
N ASP A 99 0.10 1.42 -28.44
CA ASP A 99 1.29 1.99 -29.05
C ASP A 99 1.05 3.37 -29.67
N LYS A 100 -0.11 3.56 -30.31
CA LYS A 100 -0.53 4.88 -30.82
C LYS A 100 -0.72 5.88 -29.68
N LEU A 101 -1.43 5.49 -28.62
CA LEU A 101 -1.63 6.34 -27.45
C LEU A 101 -0.30 6.66 -26.74
N LYS A 102 0.63 5.70 -26.65
CA LYS A 102 1.97 5.92 -26.10
C LYS A 102 2.69 7.01 -26.90
N LEU A 103 2.64 6.97 -28.23
CA LEU A 103 3.22 8.02 -29.08
C LEU A 103 2.57 9.38 -28.81
N ASP A 104 1.24 9.45 -28.74
CA ASP A 104 0.53 10.69 -28.43
C ASP A 104 0.95 11.28 -27.07
N VAL A 105 1.14 10.44 -26.05
CA VAL A 105 1.63 10.89 -24.73
C VAL A 105 3.07 11.41 -24.79
N ARG A 106 3.96 10.78 -25.58
CA ARG A 106 5.32 11.30 -25.79
C ARG A 106 5.30 12.68 -26.43
N ILE A 107 4.45 12.88 -27.44
CA ILE A 107 4.25 14.19 -28.08
C ILE A 107 3.77 15.22 -27.05
N LEU A 108 2.89 14.86 -26.11
CA LEU A 108 2.47 15.78 -25.04
C LEU A 108 3.65 16.20 -24.15
N PHE A 109 4.57 15.28 -23.83
CA PHE A 109 5.79 15.62 -23.08
C PHE A 109 6.73 16.54 -23.86
N GLU A 110 6.80 16.42 -25.19
CA GLU A 110 7.62 17.29 -26.04
C GLU A 110 7.00 18.69 -26.24
N MET A 111 5.67 18.76 -26.37
CA MET A 111 4.97 20.02 -26.66
C MET A 111 4.92 20.99 -25.47
N HIS A 112 4.94 20.46 -24.23
CA HIS A 112 4.84 21.28 -23.04
C HIS A 112 6.21 21.79 -22.58
N ASN A 113 6.51 23.05 -22.90
CA ASN A 113 7.68 23.79 -22.38
C ASN A 113 7.38 24.53 -21.07
N ASP A 114 6.11 24.59 -20.66
CA ASP A 114 5.68 25.25 -19.43
C ASP A 114 5.85 24.31 -18.23
N SER A 115 6.54 24.77 -17.17
CA SER A 115 6.86 23.96 -16.00
C SER A 115 5.59 23.45 -15.29
N ALA A 116 4.56 24.29 -15.15
CA ALA A 116 3.31 23.88 -14.50
C ALA A 116 2.60 22.76 -15.27
N LYS A 117 2.44 22.91 -16.59
CA LYS A 117 1.86 21.84 -17.43
C LYS A 117 2.66 20.55 -17.39
N ARG A 118 4.00 20.63 -17.36
CA ARG A 118 4.86 19.43 -17.21
C ARG A 118 4.64 18.75 -15.87
N MET A 119 4.57 19.51 -14.77
CA MET A 119 4.28 18.96 -13.44
C MET A 119 2.92 18.25 -13.41
N HIS A 120 1.88 18.85 -13.97
CA HIS A 120 0.56 18.22 -14.05
C HIS A 120 0.56 16.95 -14.90
N LEU A 121 1.29 16.95 -16.01
CA LEU A 121 1.42 15.77 -16.88
C LEU A 121 2.13 14.63 -16.14
N VAL A 122 3.26 14.91 -15.49
CA VAL A 122 4.00 13.92 -14.68
C VAL A 122 3.11 13.37 -13.58
N ASP A 123 2.42 14.23 -12.83
CA ASP A 123 1.52 13.81 -11.75
C ASP A 123 0.39 12.91 -12.26
N ALA A 124 -0.26 13.31 -13.36
CA ALA A 124 -1.34 12.52 -13.95
C ALA A 124 -0.85 11.13 -14.40
N VAL A 125 0.30 11.07 -15.09
CA VAL A 125 0.92 9.82 -15.55
C VAL A 125 1.26 8.89 -14.38
N GLN A 126 1.85 9.42 -13.31
CA GLN A 126 2.18 8.65 -12.11
C GLN A 126 0.95 8.16 -11.36
N ARG A 127 -0.03 9.03 -11.11
CA ARG A 127 -1.25 8.65 -10.40
C ARG A 127 -2.13 7.69 -11.21
N LEU A 128 -2.08 7.75 -12.54
CA LEU A 128 -2.72 6.76 -13.42
C LEU A 128 -1.95 5.44 -13.53
N GLY A 129 -0.76 5.33 -12.91
CA GLY A 129 0.03 4.10 -12.86
C GLY A 129 0.63 3.65 -14.20
N ILE A 130 0.76 4.58 -15.15
CA ILE A 130 1.35 4.39 -16.49
C ILE A 130 2.75 5.00 -16.62
N ASP A 131 3.33 5.45 -15.52
CA ASP A 131 4.67 6.06 -15.43
C ASP A 131 5.81 5.15 -15.90
N HIS A 132 5.71 3.85 -15.64
CA HIS A 132 6.69 2.85 -16.12
C HIS A 132 6.85 2.85 -17.65
N LEU A 133 5.89 3.38 -18.42
CA LEU A 133 5.95 3.48 -19.89
C LEU A 133 6.72 4.71 -20.40
N PHE A 134 6.97 5.69 -19.52
CA PHE A 134 7.48 7.02 -19.87
C PHE A 134 8.64 7.47 -18.97
N GLN A 135 9.47 6.52 -18.52
CA GLN A 135 10.53 6.82 -17.55
C GLN A 135 11.53 7.86 -18.07
N GLU A 136 11.88 7.82 -19.36
CA GLU A 136 12.79 8.80 -19.97
C GLU A 136 12.17 10.20 -19.97
N GLU A 137 10.93 10.31 -20.43
CA GLU A 137 10.19 11.56 -20.52
C GLU A 137 9.94 12.18 -19.13
N ILE A 138 9.61 11.34 -18.14
CA ILE A 138 9.46 11.76 -16.73
C ILE A 138 10.79 12.26 -16.18
N ASN A 139 11.89 11.53 -16.38
CA ASN A 139 13.21 11.94 -15.88
C ASN A 139 13.65 13.29 -16.48
N ASN A 140 13.42 13.47 -17.78
CA ASN A 140 13.68 14.75 -18.44
C ASN A 140 12.80 15.87 -17.86
N ALA A 141 11.50 15.62 -17.67
CA ALA A 141 10.60 16.59 -17.06
C ALA A 141 11.01 16.95 -15.62
N ILE A 142 11.39 15.98 -14.80
CA ILE A 142 11.87 16.21 -13.43
C ILE A 142 13.18 17.01 -13.43
N SER A 143 14.09 16.77 -14.38
CA SER A 143 15.31 17.57 -14.53
C SER A 143 15.00 19.05 -14.83
N ASP A 144 14.03 19.30 -15.71
CA ASP A 144 13.60 20.68 -16.02
C ASP A 144 12.92 21.34 -14.82
N ILE A 145 12.02 20.61 -14.16
CA ILE A 145 11.31 21.06 -12.95
C ILE A 145 12.31 21.41 -11.85
N LYS A 146 13.37 20.61 -11.68
CA LYS A 146 14.46 20.89 -10.73
C LYS A 146 15.20 22.19 -11.05
N GLY A 147 15.41 22.48 -12.34
CA GLY A 147 16.06 23.71 -12.80
C GLY A 147 15.18 24.96 -12.67
N SER A 148 13.88 24.80 -12.44
CA SER A 148 12.93 25.91 -12.34
C SER A 148 12.80 26.46 -10.91
N GLU A 149 12.62 27.77 -10.80
CA GLU A 149 12.42 28.44 -9.51
C GLU A 149 10.98 28.31 -8.99
N PHE A 150 10.81 28.30 -7.67
CA PHE A 150 9.51 28.28 -6.98
C PHE A 150 8.79 29.64 -7.01
N THR A 151 8.59 30.22 -8.20
CA THR A 151 8.04 31.57 -8.39
C THR A 151 6.51 31.62 -8.39
N SER A 152 5.83 30.49 -8.54
CA SER A 152 4.37 30.45 -8.58
C SER A 152 3.73 31.00 -7.30
N SER A 153 2.67 31.80 -7.44
CA SER A 153 1.84 32.25 -6.33
C SER A 153 0.78 31.21 -5.92
N SER A 154 0.62 30.13 -6.69
CA SER A 154 -0.33 29.06 -6.40
C SER A 154 0.24 28.08 -5.37
N LEU A 155 -0.47 27.89 -4.26
CA LEU A 155 -0.11 26.88 -3.27
C LEU A 155 -0.15 25.47 -3.87
N HIS A 156 -1.13 25.19 -4.75
CA HIS A 156 -1.23 23.91 -5.44
C HIS A 156 0.03 23.60 -6.24
N GLU A 157 0.48 24.54 -7.08
CA GLU A 157 1.65 24.35 -7.94
C GLU A 157 2.94 24.21 -7.12
N VAL A 158 3.12 25.03 -6.08
CA VAL A 158 4.31 24.96 -5.22
C VAL A 158 4.36 23.64 -4.45
N ALA A 159 3.23 23.20 -3.90
CA ALA A 159 3.15 21.92 -3.21
C ALA A 159 3.38 20.74 -4.17
N LEU A 160 2.83 20.81 -5.39
CA LEU A 160 3.06 19.81 -6.42
C LEU A 160 4.55 19.74 -6.84
N HIS A 161 5.17 20.90 -7.09
CA HIS A 161 6.59 21.02 -7.43
C HIS A 161 7.47 20.41 -6.35
N PHE A 162 7.22 20.77 -5.09
CA PHE A 162 7.93 20.22 -3.93
C PHE A 162 7.76 18.69 -3.86
N ARG A 163 6.51 18.21 -3.99
CA ARG A 163 6.18 16.79 -3.88
C ARG A 163 6.87 15.96 -4.97
N LEU A 164 6.77 16.37 -6.22
CA LEU A 164 7.39 15.68 -7.35
C LEU A 164 8.90 15.57 -7.18
N LEU A 165 9.58 16.66 -6.81
CA LEU A 165 11.03 16.62 -6.60
C LEU A 165 11.41 15.65 -5.47
N ARG A 166 10.71 15.69 -4.33
CA ARG A 166 11.00 14.79 -3.21
C ARG A 166 10.69 13.32 -3.49
N GLU A 167 9.59 13.02 -4.19
CA GLU A 167 9.25 11.65 -4.62
C GLU A 167 10.33 11.06 -5.54
N HIS A 168 11.04 11.92 -6.28
CA HIS A 168 12.17 11.56 -7.14
C HIS A 168 13.53 11.66 -6.42
N GLY A 169 13.56 11.76 -5.09
CA GLY A 169 14.78 11.75 -4.28
C GLY A 169 15.59 13.05 -4.33
N ILE A 170 15.02 14.13 -4.86
CA ILE A 170 15.66 15.44 -4.90
C ILE A 170 15.24 16.22 -3.65
N TRP A 171 16.22 16.58 -2.82
CA TRP A 171 15.95 17.36 -1.62
C TRP A 171 15.54 18.80 -1.97
N VAL A 172 14.45 19.26 -1.35
CA VAL A 172 13.92 20.62 -1.46
C VAL A 172 13.62 21.12 -0.05
N SER A 173 14.08 22.32 0.29
CA SER A 173 13.81 22.92 1.60
C SER A 173 12.31 23.20 1.80
N PRO A 174 11.73 22.91 2.98
CA PRO A 174 10.36 23.33 3.33
C PRO A 174 10.14 24.85 3.26
N ASP A 175 11.21 25.63 3.24
CA ASP A 175 11.20 27.10 3.14
C ASP A 175 10.43 27.63 1.93
N VAL A 176 10.25 26.83 0.88
CA VAL A 176 9.41 27.19 -0.27
C VAL A 176 7.97 27.54 0.12
N PHE A 177 7.50 27.06 1.28
CA PHE A 177 6.17 27.35 1.80
C PHE A 177 6.10 28.61 2.65
N LYS A 178 7.23 29.25 3.03
CA LYS A 178 7.25 30.47 3.88
C LYS A 178 6.43 31.62 3.27
N LYS A 179 6.35 31.72 1.95
CA LYS A 179 5.54 32.74 1.24
C LYS A 179 4.03 32.61 1.46
N PHE A 180 3.56 31.48 1.98
CA PHE A 180 2.16 31.26 2.35
C PHE A 180 1.92 31.47 3.85
N LYS A 181 2.92 31.99 4.58
CA LYS A 181 2.85 32.27 6.01
C LYS A 181 2.76 33.78 6.26
N GLY A 182 2.04 34.15 7.32
CA GLY A 182 1.90 35.51 7.78
C GLY A 182 3.08 35.98 8.61
N GLU A 183 3.03 37.22 9.07
CA GLU A 183 4.08 37.83 9.92
C GLU A 183 4.27 37.11 11.26
N ASP A 184 3.23 36.43 11.76
CA ASP A 184 3.29 35.60 12.97
C ASP A 184 3.98 34.25 12.74
N GLY A 185 4.43 33.99 11.51
CA GLY A 185 5.12 32.77 11.11
C GLY A 185 4.19 31.58 10.90
N ARG A 186 2.86 31.74 10.92
CA ARG A 186 1.89 30.67 10.65
C ARG A 186 1.30 30.76 9.25
N PHE A 187 0.79 29.65 8.72
CA PHE A 187 0.05 29.66 7.46
C PHE A 187 -1.12 30.66 7.48
N ILE A 188 -1.26 31.42 6.40
CA ILE A 188 -2.29 32.45 6.29
C ILE A 188 -3.66 31.77 6.13
N ASN A 189 -4.59 32.03 7.05
CA ASN A 189 -5.94 31.45 7.00
C ASN A 189 -6.77 31.94 5.79
N THR A 190 -6.34 33.00 5.10
CA THR A 190 -6.96 33.51 3.87
C THR A 190 -6.30 32.97 2.60
N ILE A 191 -5.37 32.00 2.68
CA ILE A 191 -5.06 31.18 1.51
C ILE A 191 -6.42 30.74 0.97
N PRO A 192 -6.74 31.01 -0.31
CA PRO A 192 -8.06 30.70 -0.84
C PRO A 192 -8.43 29.29 -0.40
N ASP A 193 -9.61 29.12 0.20
CA ASP A 193 -10.18 27.85 0.62
C ASP A 193 -10.39 26.92 -0.59
N GLU A 194 -9.30 26.61 -1.29
CA GLU A 194 -9.24 25.80 -2.48
C GLU A 194 -8.84 24.41 -2.00
N PRO A 195 -9.80 23.48 -1.92
CA PRO A 195 -9.54 22.18 -1.31
C PRO A 195 -8.44 21.40 -2.06
N ARG A 196 -8.25 21.68 -3.36
CA ARG A 196 -7.18 21.09 -4.17
C ARG A 196 -5.79 21.58 -3.76
N ALA A 197 -5.63 22.87 -3.43
CA ALA A 197 -4.38 23.41 -2.95
C ALA A 197 -4.01 22.84 -1.58
N LEU A 198 -4.97 22.76 -0.67
CA LEU A 198 -4.78 22.16 0.66
C LEU A 198 -4.48 20.66 0.58
N LEU A 199 -5.17 19.90 -0.27
CA LEU A 199 -4.85 18.49 -0.51
C LEU A 199 -3.42 18.31 -1.04
N SER A 200 -2.98 19.22 -1.91
CA SER A 200 -1.62 19.18 -2.46
C SER A 200 -0.58 19.48 -1.38
N LEU A 201 -0.82 20.49 -0.55
CA LEU A 201 0.03 20.80 0.61
C LEU A 201 0.09 19.63 1.58
N TYR A 202 -1.06 19.03 1.91
CA TYR A 202 -1.16 17.87 2.78
C TYR A 202 -0.33 16.70 2.22
N ASN A 203 -0.49 16.35 0.94
CA ASN A 203 0.27 15.27 0.32
C ASN A 203 1.77 15.56 0.27
N ALA A 204 2.17 16.81 -0.02
CA ALA A 204 3.56 17.25 -0.02
C ALA A 204 4.20 17.18 1.38
N ALA A 205 3.48 17.64 2.40
CA ALA A 205 3.95 17.66 3.78
C ALA A 205 4.23 16.25 4.33
N HIS A 206 3.52 15.21 3.85
CA HIS A 206 3.78 13.82 4.23
C HIS A 206 5.07 13.21 3.64
N LEU A 207 5.88 14.00 2.92
CA LEU A 207 7.24 13.66 2.50
C LEU A 207 8.30 14.28 3.42
N LEU A 208 7.90 14.71 4.62
CA LEU A 208 8.83 15.21 5.63
C LEU A 208 9.92 14.18 5.98
N ILE A 209 11.11 14.70 6.21
CA ILE A 209 12.21 13.95 6.81
C ILE A 209 12.43 14.43 8.26
N HIS A 210 13.45 13.91 8.93
CA HIS A 210 13.71 14.26 10.32
C HIS A 210 14.04 15.76 10.44
N ASP A 211 13.59 16.37 11.53
CA ASP A 211 13.85 17.77 11.88
C ASP A 211 13.26 18.81 10.91
N GLU A 212 12.05 18.57 10.37
CA GLU A 212 11.31 19.50 9.50
C GLU A 212 9.97 19.95 10.10
N PRO A 213 9.98 20.75 11.20
CA PRO A 213 8.76 21.19 11.88
C PRO A 213 7.83 22.03 11.00
N GLU A 214 8.35 22.69 9.96
CA GLU A 214 7.56 23.45 8.98
C GLU A 214 6.56 22.55 8.23
N LEU A 215 6.95 21.30 7.93
CA LEU A 215 6.06 20.35 7.26
C LEU A 215 5.09 19.69 8.24
N GLU A 216 5.47 19.52 9.50
CA GLU A 216 4.54 19.09 10.57
C GLU A 216 3.42 20.11 10.77
N GLU A 217 3.76 21.40 10.78
CA GLU A 217 2.79 22.50 10.81
C GLU A 217 1.92 22.49 9.55
N ALA A 218 2.51 22.38 8.35
CA ALA A 218 1.78 22.37 7.08
C ALA A 218 0.78 21.21 7.00
N MET A 219 1.18 20.03 7.48
CA MET A 219 0.33 18.84 7.57
C MET A 219 -0.86 19.07 8.50
N SER A 220 -0.62 19.64 9.69
CA SER A 220 -1.68 19.92 10.66
C SER A 220 -2.65 20.98 10.13
N PHE A 221 -2.10 22.09 9.59
CA PHE A 221 -2.87 23.17 8.97
C PHE A 221 -3.77 22.66 7.84
N ALA A 222 -3.21 21.89 6.90
CA ALA A 222 -3.97 21.38 5.76
C ALA A 222 -5.03 20.37 6.20
N ARG A 223 -4.73 19.49 7.17
CA ARG A 223 -5.70 18.52 7.73
C ARG A 223 -6.91 19.24 8.32
N ASP A 224 -6.69 20.19 9.22
CA ASP A 224 -7.76 20.88 9.95
C ASP A 224 -8.73 21.60 9.00
N HIS A 225 -8.18 22.27 7.98
CA HIS A 225 -9.00 22.95 6.98
C HIS A 225 -9.75 21.96 6.09
N LEU A 226 -9.09 20.89 5.62
CA LEU A 226 -9.75 19.86 4.81
C LEU A 226 -10.90 19.19 5.58
N GLU A 227 -10.71 18.87 6.86
CA GLU A 227 -11.76 18.28 7.71
C GLU A 227 -12.93 19.25 7.92
N SER A 228 -12.63 20.53 8.21
CA SER A 228 -13.64 21.59 8.35
C SER A 228 -14.47 21.79 7.08
N MET A 229 -13.81 21.87 5.92
CA MET A 229 -14.49 22.05 4.62
C MET A 229 -15.38 20.85 4.28
N ARG A 230 -14.92 19.63 4.57
CA ARG A 230 -15.72 18.41 4.39
C ARG A 230 -16.93 18.38 5.30
N ALA A 231 -16.79 18.78 6.56
CA ALA A 231 -17.91 18.89 7.49
C ALA A 231 -18.96 19.92 7.03
N GLY A 232 -18.52 20.99 6.37
CA GLY A 232 -19.39 22.01 5.76
C GLY A 232 -20.11 21.56 4.48
N GLY A 233 -19.78 20.41 3.90
CA GLY A 233 -20.43 19.88 2.70
C GLY A 233 -20.19 20.67 1.42
N SER A 234 -19.15 21.52 1.38
CA SER A 234 -18.86 22.41 0.25
C SER A 234 -18.10 21.74 -0.90
N ILE A 235 -17.49 20.56 -0.66
CA ILE A 235 -16.63 19.87 -1.62
C ILE A 235 -17.42 18.82 -2.39
N LYS A 236 -17.36 18.89 -3.72
CA LYS A 236 -18.00 17.92 -4.62
C LYS A 236 -17.05 16.78 -4.99
N ALA A 237 -17.63 15.63 -5.34
CA ALA A 237 -16.89 14.55 -6.01
C ALA A 237 -16.34 15.03 -7.38
N PRO A 238 -15.17 14.53 -7.83
CA PRO A 238 -14.36 13.49 -7.19
C PRO A 238 -13.41 14.00 -6.08
N LEU A 239 -13.27 15.31 -5.90
CA LEU A 239 -12.28 15.87 -4.97
C LEU A 239 -12.54 15.49 -3.51
N ASP A 240 -13.80 15.45 -3.06
CA ASP A 240 -14.14 15.00 -1.71
C ASP A 240 -13.68 13.56 -1.44
N ASN A 241 -13.81 12.67 -2.44
CA ASN A 241 -13.35 11.28 -2.33
C ASN A 241 -11.82 11.20 -2.19
N GLN A 242 -11.09 12.01 -2.97
CA GLN A 242 -9.63 12.09 -2.89
C GLN A 242 -9.17 12.58 -1.50
N ILE A 243 -9.82 13.62 -0.97
CA ILE A 243 -9.50 14.15 0.36
C ILE A 243 -9.81 13.11 1.43
N ASN A 244 -10.97 12.45 1.36
CA ASN A 244 -11.34 11.40 2.31
C ASN A 244 -10.29 10.28 2.37
N ARG A 245 -9.79 9.85 1.20
CA ARG A 245 -8.73 8.84 1.14
C ARG A 245 -7.42 9.35 1.73
N ALA A 246 -6.95 10.53 1.32
CA ALA A 246 -5.69 11.09 1.80
C ALA A 246 -5.68 11.33 3.32
N LEU A 247 -6.81 11.76 3.89
CA LEU A 247 -6.96 11.95 5.34
C LEU A 247 -6.92 10.63 6.11
N HIS A 248 -7.39 9.53 5.52
CA HIS A 248 -7.34 8.19 6.09
C HIS A 248 -5.93 7.56 5.98
N LEU A 249 -5.36 7.57 4.77
CA LEU A 249 -4.00 7.13 4.49
C LEU A 249 -3.35 8.14 3.52
N PRO A 250 -2.29 8.84 3.92
CA PRO A 250 -1.63 9.83 3.06
C PRO A 250 -1.16 9.23 1.74
N LEU A 251 -1.14 10.04 0.68
CA LEU A 251 -0.76 9.60 -0.67
C LEU A 251 0.63 8.94 -0.68
N SER A 252 1.61 9.52 0.01
CA SER A 252 2.98 9.00 0.08
C SER A 252 3.11 7.62 0.76
N ARG A 253 2.08 7.19 1.51
CA ARG A 253 2.03 5.91 2.21
C ARG A 253 1.05 4.92 1.59
N THR A 254 0.32 5.34 0.56
CA THR A 254 -0.70 4.52 -0.08
C THR A 254 -0.06 3.64 -1.15
N CYS A 255 -0.50 2.38 -1.25
CA CYS A 255 -0.08 1.48 -2.33
C CYS A 255 -0.48 2.10 -3.68
N LYS A 256 0.52 2.39 -4.53
CA LYS A 256 0.34 3.07 -5.83
C LYS A 256 -0.72 2.38 -6.70
N ARG A 257 -0.74 1.04 -6.71
CA ARG A 257 -1.71 0.27 -7.52
C ARG A 257 -3.14 0.40 -6.99
N VAL A 258 -3.32 0.55 -5.67
CA VAL A 258 -4.64 0.78 -5.08
C VAL A 258 -5.11 2.21 -5.35
N GLU A 259 -4.25 3.21 -5.16
CA GLU A 259 -4.62 4.60 -5.47
C GLU A 259 -4.91 4.80 -6.96
N MET A 260 -4.14 4.16 -7.85
CA MET A 260 -4.39 4.21 -9.30
C MET A 260 -5.81 3.78 -9.66
N LEU A 261 -6.35 2.74 -9.02
CA LEU A 261 -7.72 2.27 -9.30
C LEU A 261 -8.77 3.32 -8.95
N HIS A 262 -8.59 4.02 -7.83
CA HIS A 262 -9.48 5.10 -7.44
C HIS A 262 -9.30 6.30 -8.36
N TYR A 263 -8.06 6.72 -8.58
CA TYR A 263 -7.76 7.89 -9.38
C TYR A 263 -8.19 7.74 -10.84
N MET A 264 -8.05 6.56 -11.44
CA MET A 264 -8.47 6.32 -12.82
C MET A 264 -9.98 6.57 -13.04
N LEU A 265 -10.82 6.31 -12.03
CA LEU A 265 -12.27 6.59 -12.10
C LEU A 265 -12.58 8.08 -11.93
N GLU A 266 -11.77 8.74 -11.12
CA GLU A 266 -11.93 10.13 -10.72
C GLU A 266 -11.38 11.09 -11.77
N TYR A 267 -10.25 10.74 -12.39
CA TYR A 267 -9.56 11.55 -13.39
C TYR A 267 -10.46 11.89 -14.57
N GLY A 268 -11.28 10.94 -15.03
CA GLY A 268 -12.26 11.20 -16.10
C GLY A 268 -13.40 12.16 -15.72
N GLN A 269 -13.53 12.51 -14.43
CA GLN A 269 -14.50 13.47 -13.92
C GLN A 269 -13.85 14.84 -13.62
N GLU A 270 -12.52 14.93 -13.66
CA GLU A 270 -11.81 16.18 -13.43
C GLU A 270 -11.91 17.10 -14.66
N GLU A 271 -12.02 18.39 -14.39
CA GLU A 271 -11.98 19.42 -15.41
C GLU A 271 -10.56 19.49 -16.02
N GLY A 272 -10.48 19.52 -17.35
CA GLY A 272 -9.19 19.59 -18.05
C GLY A 272 -8.40 18.27 -18.12
N HIS A 273 -8.99 17.12 -17.75
CA HIS A 273 -8.31 15.84 -17.87
C HIS A 273 -7.92 15.52 -19.32
N ILE A 274 -6.77 14.87 -19.48
CA ILE A 274 -6.23 14.51 -20.79
C ILE A 274 -6.77 13.14 -21.16
N VAL A 275 -7.70 13.11 -22.11
CA VAL A 275 -8.40 11.90 -22.56
C VAL A 275 -7.44 10.79 -22.97
N VAL A 276 -6.35 11.14 -23.67
CA VAL A 276 -5.32 10.18 -24.13
C VAL A 276 -4.69 9.41 -22.97
N LEU A 277 -4.38 10.08 -21.85
CA LEU A 277 -3.82 9.44 -20.66
C LEU A 277 -4.79 8.43 -20.05
N LEU A 278 -6.06 8.83 -19.92
CA LEU A 278 -7.10 7.98 -19.34
C LEU A 278 -7.38 6.75 -20.20
N ASP A 279 -7.43 6.94 -21.52
CA ASP A 279 -7.62 5.85 -22.48
C ASP A 279 -6.47 4.85 -22.43
N LEU A 280 -5.22 5.34 -22.35
CA LEU A 280 -4.04 4.50 -22.22
C LEU A 280 -4.04 3.75 -20.88
N ALA A 281 -4.30 4.43 -19.77
CA ALA A 281 -4.35 3.83 -18.44
C ALA A 281 -5.38 2.69 -18.34
N LYS A 282 -6.58 2.89 -18.89
CA LYS A 282 -7.61 1.84 -18.94
C LYS A 282 -7.17 0.65 -19.80
N LEU A 283 -6.52 0.92 -20.92
CA LEU A 283 -6.10 -0.12 -21.85
C LEU A 283 -4.98 -0.98 -21.25
N GLU A 284 -3.94 -0.35 -20.72
CA GLU A 284 -2.83 -0.99 -20.02
C GLU A 284 -3.31 -1.77 -18.80
N PHE A 285 -4.22 -1.20 -18.00
CA PHE A 285 -4.81 -1.91 -16.86
C PHE A 285 -5.54 -3.18 -17.29
N ASN A 286 -6.34 -3.13 -18.36
CA ASN A 286 -7.09 -4.28 -18.83
C ASN A 286 -6.18 -5.37 -19.41
N LEU A 287 -5.14 -4.99 -20.17
CA LEU A 287 -4.12 -5.91 -20.67
C LEU A 287 -3.39 -6.59 -19.50
N MET A 288 -2.93 -5.80 -18.53
CA MET A 288 -2.23 -6.32 -17.36
C MET A 288 -3.13 -7.24 -16.52
N GLN A 289 -4.39 -6.86 -16.28
CA GLN A 289 -5.35 -7.69 -15.55
C GLN A 289 -5.51 -9.07 -16.20
N HIS A 290 -5.49 -9.16 -17.53
CA HIS A 290 -5.59 -10.44 -18.22
C HIS A 290 -4.38 -11.35 -17.93
N VAL A 291 -3.17 -10.78 -17.89
CA VAL A 291 -1.94 -11.49 -17.51
C VAL A 291 -2.00 -11.94 -16.04
N LEU A 292 -2.35 -11.03 -15.13
CA LEU A 292 -2.42 -11.30 -13.69
C LEU A 292 -3.40 -12.44 -13.36
N LEU A 293 -4.54 -12.51 -14.05
CA LEU A 293 -5.51 -13.59 -13.82
C LEU A 293 -4.99 -14.97 -14.26
N LYS A 294 -4.19 -15.04 -15.34
CA LYS A 294 -3.51 -16.27 -15.76
C LYS A 294 -2.44 -16.69 -14.74
N GLU A 295 -1.63 -15.73 -14.29
CA GLU A 295 -0.61 -15.93 -13.26
C GLU A 295 -1.25 -16.41 -11.94
N LEU A 296 -2.30 -15.73 -11.48
CA LEU A 296 -3.00 -16.07 -10.23
C LEU A 296 -3.62 -17.47 -10.30
N LYS A 297 -4.22 -17.86 -11.43
CA LYS A 297 -4.71 -19.23 -11.65
C LYS A 297 -3.59 -20.26 -11.51
N ALA A 298 -2.46 -20.04 -12.17
CA ALA A 298 -1.30 -20.93 -12.08
C ALA A 298 -0.71 -20.98 -10.67
N PHE A 299 -0.64 -19.84 -9.98
CA PHE A 299 -0.15 -19.73 -8.62
C PHE A 299 -1.08 -20.43 -7.62
N SER A 300 -2.39 -20.20 -7.71
CA SER A 300 -3.39 -20.86 -6.86
C SER A 300 -3.38 -22.38 -7.05
N GLN A 301 -3.20 -22.87 -8.28
CA GLN A 301 -3.05 -24.30 -8.53
C GLN A 301 -1.79 -24.86 -7.87
N TRP A 302 -0.65 -24.20 -8.06
CA TRP A 302 0.61 -24.60 -7.41
C TRP A 302 0.48 -24.62 -5.88
N TRP A 303 -0.15 -23.61 -5.29
CA TRP A 303 -0.35 -23.55 -3.85
C TRP A 303 -1.25 -24.66 -3.35
N LYS A 304 -2.35 -24.95 -4.05
CA LYS A 304 -3.25 -26.06 -3.72
C LYS A 304 -2.53 -27.41 -3.73
N ASP A 305 -1.70 -27.65 -4.74
CA ASP A 305 -0.94 -28.89 -4.86
C ASP A 305 0.06 -29.03 -3.71
N LEU A 306 0.76 -27.94 -3.37
CA LEU A 306 1.67 -27.89 -2.21
C LEU A 306 0.94 -28.11 -0.88
N TYR A 307 -0.18 -27.41 -0.68
CA TYR A 307 -0.99 -27.47 0.54
C TYR A 307 -1.53 -28.87 0.79
N GLY A 308 -1.97 -29.54 -0.26
CA GLY A 308 -2.40 -30.95 -0.22
C GLY A 308 -1.23 -31.92 0.01
N TYR A 309 -0.10 -31.72 -0.66
CA TYR A 309 1.05 -32.62 -0.57
C TYR A 309 1.73 -32.61 0.81
N ILE A 310 1.85 -31.43 1.45
CA ILE A 310 2.47 -31.28 2.78
C ILE A 310 1.44 -31.45 3.91
N GLU A 311 0.14 -31.57 3.60
CA GLU A 311 -0.94 -31.62 4.59
C GLU A 311 -0.96 -30.39 5.52
N LEU A 312 -0.93 -29.20 4.92
CA LEU A 312 -0.83 -27.91 5.62
C LEU A 312 -2.09 -27.47 6.37
N SER A 313 -2.92 -28.41 6.85
CA SER A 313 -4.22 -28.12 7.46
C SER A 313 -4.18 -27.23 8.69
N TYR A 314 -2.99 -27.02 9.28
CA TYR A 314 -2.76 -26.11 10.40
C TYR A 314 -2.47 -24.66 9.95
N ALA A 315 -1.91 -24.45 8.75
CA ALA A 315 -1.42 -23.16 8.27
C ALA A 315 -2.47 -22.36 7.49
N ARG A 316 -2.30 -21.04 7.46
CA ARG A 316 -3.15 -20.08 6.76
C ARG A 316 -3.11 -20.33 5.25
N ASP A 317 -4.29 -20.54 4.66
CA ASP A 317 -4.44 -20.54 3.20
C ASP A 317 -4.66 -19.11 2.69
N ARG A 318 -3.57 -18.49 2.20
CA ARG A 318 -3.51 -17.07 1.76
C ARG A 318 -2.79 -16.89 0.43
N ALA A 319 -3.04 -17.79 -0.51
CA ALA A 319 -2.38 -17.76 -1.82
C ALA A 319 -2.66 -16.45 -2.59
N VAL A 320 -3.93 -16.05 -2.62
CA VAL A 320 -4.36 -14.87 -3.38
C VAL A 320 -3.75 -13.60 -2.80
N GLU A 321 -3.75 -13.48 -1.47
CA GLU A 321 -3.16 -12.36 -0.75
C GLU A 321 -1.63 -12.33 -0.97
N SER A 322 -0.95 -13.48 -0.93
CA SER A 322 0.50 -13.58 -1.20
C SER A 322 0.85 -13.10 -2.60
N TYR A 323 0.05 -13.50 -3.60
CA TYR A 323 0.24 -13.04 -4.97
C TYR A 323 -0.06 -11.54 -5.11
N LEU A 324 -1.12 -11.05 -4.46
CA LEU A 324 -1.49 -9.63 -4.47
C LEU A 324 -0.37 -8.75 -3.90
N TRP A 325 0.27 -9.18 -2.81
CA TRP A 325 1.45 -8.51 -2.26
C TRP A 325 2.60 -8.44 -3.27
N SER A 326 2.84 -9.53 -3.99
CA SER A 326 3.86 -9.54 -5.02
C SER A 326 3.54 -8.61 -6.20
N TYR A 327 2.28 -8.56 -6.63
CA TYR A 327 1.84 -7.65 -7.69
C TYR A 327 1.93 -6.18 -7.28
N ALA A 328 1.61 -5.87 -6.02
CA ALA A 328 1.71 -4.51 -5.50
C ALA A 328 3.14 -3.95 -5.59
N LEU A 329 4.15 -4.82 -5.49
CA LEU A 329 5.56 -4.47 -5.60
C LEU A 329 6.07 -4.47 -7.05
N PHE A 330 5.64 -5.43 -7.87
CA PHE A 330 6.11 -5.62 -9.25
C PHE A 330 4.94 -5.72 -10.22
N TYR A 331 4.48 -4.60 -10.73
CA TYR A 331 3.28 -4.54 -11.55
C TYR A 331 3.55 -4.54 -13.06
N GLU A 332 4.81 -4.34 -13.49
CA GLU A 332 5.18 -4.32 -14.90
C GLU A 332 5.04 -5.71 -15.52
N GLU A 333 4.47 -5.81 -16.73
CA GLU A 333 4.20 -7.08 -17.40
C GLU A 333 5.46 -7.97 -17.51
N SER A 334 6.60 -7.37 -17.84
CA SER A 334 7.90 -8.04 -17.98
C SER A 334 8.41 -8.72 -16.72
N LEU A 335 7.84 -8.43 -15.54
CA LEU A 335 8.24 -8.97 -14.24
C LEU A 335 7.41 -10.18 -13.79
N THR A 336 6.78 -10.89 -14.73
CA THR A 336 6.00 -12.11 -14.46
C THR A 336 6.75 -13.13 -13.60
N VAL A 337 7.99 -13.46 -13.97
CA VAL A 337 8.79 -14.44 -13.21
C VAL A 337 9.10 -13.93 -11.80
N THR A 338 9.46 -12.65 -11.67
CA THR A 338 9.71 -12.01 -10.38
C THR A 338 8.48 -12.08 -9.49
N ARG A 339 7.30 -11.76 -10.02
CA ARG A 339 6.04 -11.86 -9.27
C ARG A 339 5.77 -13.27 -8.78
N MET A 340 5.87 -14.24 -9.68
CA MET A 340 5.60 -15.64 -9.34
C MET A 340 6.56 -16.17 -8.29
N ILE A 341 7.85 -15.82 -8.36
CA ILE A 341 8.84 -16.24 -7.35
C ILE A 341 8.57 -15.56 -6.01
N LEU A 342 8.36 -14.24 -5.99
CA LEU A 342 8.11 -13.52 -4.75
C LEU A 342 6.82 -13.99 -4.07
N ALA A 343 5.74 -14.22 -4.83
CA ALA A 343 4.50 -14.77 -4.29
C ALA A 343 4.73 -16.13 -3.61
N LYS A 344 5.57 -17.01 -4.19
CA LYS A 344 5.95 -18.29 -3.58
C LYS A 344 6.76 -18.10 -2.32
N ILE A 345 7.73 -17.19 -2.33
CA ILE A 345 8.53 -16.84 -1.14
C ILE A 345 7.62 -16.35 -0.02
N ILE A 346 6.67 -15.45 -0.31
CA ILE A 346 5.68 -14.96 0.68
C ILE A 346 4.85 -16.13 1.23
N GLY A 347 4.36 -17.02 0.36
CA GLY A 347 3.64 -18.22 0.78
C GLY A 347 4.47 -19.12 1.72
N PHE A 348 5.76 -19.32 1.42
CA PHE A 348 6.67 -20.05 2.29
C PHE A 348 6.95 -19.33 3.61
N ILE A 349 7.07 -17.99 3.61
CA ILE A 349 7.23 -17.20 4.84
C ILE A 349 5.99 -17.38 5.74
N ILE A 350 4.78 -17.30 5.18
CA ILE A 350 3.53 -17.52 5.93
C ILE A 350 3.48 -18.93 6.51
N LEU A 351 3.84 -19.94 5.71
CA LEU A 351 3.92 -21.30 6.19
C LEU A 351 4.90 -21.44 7.36
N MET A 352 6.12 -20.91 7.21
CA MET A 352 7.14 -20.97 8.25
C MET A 352 6.69 -20.24 9.52
N ASP A 353 6.09 -19.05 9.39
CA ASP A 353 5.51 -18.29 10.49
C ASP A 353 4.48 -19.13 11.26
N ASP A 354 3.53 -19.74 10.55
CA ASP A 354 2.51 -20.61 11.16
C ASP A 354 3.08 -21.87 11.78
N THR A 355 4.11 -22.46 11.16
CA THR A 355 4.80 -23.62 11.75
C THR A 355 5.44 -23.25 13.08
N TYR A 356 6.14 -22.11 13.17
CA TYR A 356 6.84 -21.71 14.39
C TYR A 356 5.91 -21.22 15.49
N ASP A 357 4.84 -20.49 15.13
CA ASP A 357 3.98 -19.81 16.10
C ASP A 357 2.78 -20.65 16.56
N ALA A 358 2.25 -21.52 15.69
CA ALA A 358 0.96 -22.16 15.92
C ALA A 358 0.97 -23.68 15.90
N HIS A 359 2.06 -24.32 15.45
CA HIS A 359 2.07 -25.77 15.24
C HIS A 359 3.23 -26.52 15.91
N ALA A 360 4.47 -26.11 15.65
CA ALA A 360 5.64 -26.87 16.10
C ALA A 360 5.97 -26.58 17.57
N THR A 361 6.43 -27.62 18.27
CA THR A 361 7.02 -27.48 19.60
C THR A 361 8.39 -26.80 19.54
N ILE A 362 8.86 -26.26 20.66
CA ILE A 362 10.18 -25.61 20.69
C ILE A 362 11.32 -26.55 20.30
N GLU A 363 11.23 -27.85 20.64
CA GLU A 363 12.18 -28.87 20.20
C GLU A 363 12.15 -29.10 18.67
N GLU A 364 10.96 -29.11 18.06
CA GLU A 364 10.80 -29.24 16.61
C GLU A 364 11.30 -27.99 15.88
N CYS A 365 10.97 -26.79 16.37
CA CYS A 365 11.48 -25.52 15.86
C CYS A 365 13.01 -25.46 15.86
N ARG A 366 13.67 -25.98 16.91
CA ARG A 366 15.14 -26.07 16.97
C ARG A 366 15.69 -27.03 15.92
N LYS A 367 15.08 -28.21 15.75
CA LYS A 367 15.49 -29.18 14.73
C LYS A 367 15.32 -28.63 13.32
N LEU A 368 14.17 -27.99 13.05
CA LEU A 368 13.89 -27.34 11.77
C LEU A 368 14.89 -26.23 11.48
N ASN A 369 15.20 -25.38 12.47
CA ASN A 369 16.22 -24.35 12.33
C ASN A 369 17.60 -24.96 12.04
N GLU A 370 18.01 -26.01 12.76
CA GLU A 370 19.28 -26.70 12.49
C GLU A 370 19.34 -27.28 11.07
N ALA A 371 18.26 -27.91 10.61
CA ALA A 371 18.16 -28.45 9.25
C ALA A 371 18.28 -27.35 8.19
N ILE A 372 17.60 -26.21 8.38
CA ILE A 372 17.68 -25.05 7.48
C ILE A 372 19.11 -24.49 7.45
N GLN A 373 19.78 -24.36 8.60
CA GLN A 373 21.16 -23.86 8.67
C GLN A 373 22.16 -24.79 7.98
N ARG A 374 21.93 -26.11 8.04
CA ARG A 374 22.78 -27.12 7.36
C ARG A 374 22.39 -27.34 5.90
N PHE A 375 21.20 -26.90 5.52
CA PHE A 375 20.57 -27.22 4.24
C PHE A 375 20.52 -28.74 3.96
N ASN A 376 20.25 -29.54 5.01
CA ASN A 376 20.18 -31.00 4.99
C ASN A 376 19.33 -31.56 6.14
#